data_AF-A0A1T3P1Y0-F1
#
_entry.id   AF-A0A1T3P1Y0-F1
#
_cell.length_a   1.000
_cell.length_b   1.000
_cell.length_c   1.000
_cell.angle_alpha   90.00
_cell.angle_beta   90.00
_cell.angle_gamma   90.00
#
_symmetry.space_group_name_H-M   'P 1'
#
loop_
_entity.id
_entity.type
_entity.pdbx_description
1 polymer ?
#
loop_
_entity_poly.entity_id
_entity_poly.type
_entity_poly.pdbx_seq_one_letter_code
_entity_poly.pdbx_strand_id
1 'polypeptide(L)'
;MQAAVHRHHFEHHVGKFAQFQQMHELRPGYGYVKLRMREDGRAEGRFVDSVVSFMPSRESSSPEIGPMMRAAIAGRAATTGRATRVAAEVLDDPAFLWAAQLALPGTIRLRYSATREVAGRWFLHPDGSWAVVESDVAGGGRLYEGGTRPLGSNLEAVMASWLSNGRPGLRRYGLTVTPQANVVWLDDPGGHSWTL
;
A
#
# COMPACT_ATOMS: atom_id res chain seq x y z
N MET A 1 -49.28 -5.39 -30.52
CA MET A 1 -50.16 -4.21 -30.44
C MET A 1 -50.55 -4.02 -28.98
N GLN A 2 -50.24 -2.84 -28.44
CA GLN A 2 -50.73 -2.20 -27.19
C GLN A 2 -50.46 -2.78 -25.80
N ALA A 3 -50.18 -1.81 -24.92
CA ALA A 3 -49.80 -1.85 -23.50
C ALA A 3 -51.01 -1.86 -22.54
N ALA A 4 -50.75 -2.16 -21.25
CA ALA A 4 -51.27 -1.44 -20.07
C ALA A 4 -50.54 -1.95 -18.80
N VAL A 5 -49.65 -1.16 -18.16
CA VAL A 5 -49.85 -0.22 -17.03
C VAL A 5 -50.25 -0.88 -15.69
N HIS A 6 -49.35 -0.78 -14.69
CA HIS A 6 -49.79 -0.44 -13.32
C HIS A 6 -48.73 0.37 -12.54
N ARG A 7 -49.27 1.32 -11.76
CA ARG A 7 -48.60 2.45 -11.09
C ARG A 7 -47.94 2.08 -9.76
N HIS A 8 -47.01 2.96 -9.40
CA HIS A 8 -46.29 3.14 -8.14
C HIS A 8 -47.06 2.89 -6.84
N HIS A 9 -46.35 2.29 -5.89
CA HIS A 9 -46.15 2.83 -4.55
C HIS A 9 -44.81 2.27 -4.03
N PHE A 10 -43.83 3.13 -3.74
CA PHE A 10 -42.80 2.78 -2.76
C PHE A 10 -42.46 4.02 -1.95
N GLU A 11 -42.66 3.84 -0.65
CA GLU A 11 -42.55 4.81 0.41
C GLU A 11 -41.10 5.26 0.65
N HIS A 12 -41.03 6.45 1.24
CA HIS A 12 -39.83 7.07 1.76
C HIS A 12 -39.09 6.15 2.75
N HIS A 13 -37.80 5.91 2.48
CA HIS A 13 -36.80 5.71 3.54
C HIS A 13 -35.67 6.72 3.34
N VAL A 14 -35.86 7.89 3.93
CA VAL A 14 -34.83 8.92 4.09
C VAL A 14 -33.95 8.50 5.27
N GLY A 15 -32.99 7.62 5.00
CA GLY A 15 -31.94 7.23 5.93
C GLY A 15 -30.65 8.00 5.64
N LYS A 16 -30.45 9.10 6.36
CA LYS A 16 -29.18 9.82 6.63
C LYS A 16 -28.06 9.69 5.59
N PHE A 17 -27.94 10.73 4.76
CA PHE A 17 -26.71 11.13 4.08
C PHE A 17 -25.58 11.34 5.10
N ALA A 18 -24.67 10.37 5.23
CA ALA A 18 -23.34 10.57 5.79
C ALA A 18 -22.37 10.84 4.63
N GLN A 19 -22.16 12.13 4.39
CA GLN A 19 -20.98 12.78 3.81
C GLN A 19 -19.96 11.85 3.11
N PHE A 20 -19.81 12.01 1.80
CA PHE A 20 -18.81 11.33 0.97
C PHE A 20 -17.41 11.36 1.60
N GLN A 21 -17.02 10.26 2.25
CA GLN A 21 -15.66 9.97 2.65
C GLN A 21 -14.95 9.34 1.44
N GLN A 22 -13.98 10.03 0.84
CA GLN A 22 -13.18 9.47 -0.25
C GLN A 22 -12.14 8.51 0.36
N MET A 23 -12.42 7.21 0.28
CA MET A 23 -11.44 6.16 0.49
C MET A 23 -10.91 5.73 -0.88
N HIS A 24 -9.61 5.93 -1.11
CA HIS A 24 -8.95 5.45 -2.32
C HIS A 24 -7.94 4.39 -1.93
N GLU A 25 -8.19 3.16 -2.36
CA GLU A 25 -7.15 2.15 -2.39
C GLU A 25 -6.08 2.58 -3.39
N LEU A 26 -4.84 2.65 -2.90
CA LEU A 26 -3.71 2.98 -3.73
C LEU A 26 -3.13 1.69 -4.29
N ARG A 27 -2.97 1.66 -5.62
CA ARG A 27 -2.52 0.46 -6.31
C ARG A 27 -1.15 -0.01 -5.76
N PRO A 28 -0.92 -1.33 -5.68
CA PRO A 28 0.40 -1.90 -5.52
C PRO A 28 1.34 -1.39 -6.63
N GLY A 29 2.63 -1.29 -6.35
CA GLY A 29 3.64 -1.10 -7.38
C GLY A 29 3.78 -2.40 -8.18
N TYR A 30 3.68 -2.26 -9.50
CA TYR A 30 3.90 -3.34 -10.45
C TYR A 30 5.16 -3.05 -11.25
N GLY A 31 5.85 -4.10 -11.69
CA GLY A 31 7.02 -3.97 -12.56
C GLY A 31 7.15 -5.17 -13.49
N TYR A 32 7.63 -4.93 -14.71
CA TYR A 32 8.09 -6.01 -15.58
C TYR A 32 9.54 -6.34 -15.25
N VAL A 33 9.86 -7.63 -15.30
CA VAL A 33 11.24 -8.11 -15.25
C VAL A 33 11.53 -8.95 -16.48
N LYS A 34 12.67 -8.69 -17.12
CA LYS A 34 13.19 -9.56 -18.18
C LYS A 34 14.18 -10.53 -17.55
N LEU A 35 13.74 -11.77 -17.34
CA LEU A 35 14.58 -12.82 -16.77
C LEU A 35 15.36 -13.55 -17.86
N ARG A 36 16.62 -13.86 -17.58
CA ARG A 36 17.44 -14.79 -18.33
C ARG A 36 17.59 -16.07 -17.53
N MET A 37 17.19 -17.20 -18.12
CA MET A 37 17.45 -18.52 -17.57
C MET A 37 18.95 -18.80 -17.59
N ARG A 38 19.46 -19.32 -16.48
CA ARG A 38 20.81 -19.83 -16.29
C ARG A 38 20.81 -21.35 -16.47
N GLU A 39 21.99 -21.91 -16.72
CA GLU A 39 22.16 -23.36 -16.91
C GLU A 39 21.87 -24.16 -15.63
N ASP A 40 22.02 -23.55 -14.46
CA ASP A 40 21.72 -24.13 -13.14
C ASP A 40 20.23 -24.11 -12.77
N GLY A 41 19.35 -23.66 -13.67
CA GLY A 41 17.91 -23.56 -13.46
C GLY A 41 17.43 -22.29 -12.75
N ARG A 42 18.34 -21.37 -12.39
CA ARG A 42 17.99 -20.05 -11.84
C ARG A 42 17.61 -19.10 -12.96
N ALA A 43 16.70 -18.15 -12.70
CA ALA A 43 16.41 -17.06 -13.61
C ALA A 43 16.77 -15.73 -12.97
N GLU A 44 17.40 -14.81 -13.72
CA GLU A 44 17.81 -13.52 -13.19
C GLU A 44 17.56 -12.38 -14.18
N GLY A 45 17.19 -11.22 -13.66
CA GLY A 45 16.91 -10.05 -14.48
C GLY A 45 16.72 -8.78 -13.67
N ARG A 46 16.63 -7.65 -14.38
CA ARG A 46 16.31 -6.34 -13.78
C ARG A 46 14.90 -5.93 -14.10
N PHE A 47 14.30 -5.18 -13.18
CA PHE A 47 13.03 -4.53 -13.47
C PHE A 47 13.23 -3.47 -14.54
N VAL A 48 12.26 -3.37 -15.46
CA VAL A 48 12.22 -2.30 -16.46
C VAL A 48 11.33 -1.18 -15.97
N ASP A 49 11.75 0.05 -16.25
CA ASP A 49 10.95 1.23 -15.95
C ASP A 49 9.84 1.36 -16.99
N SER A 50 8.67 0.85 -16.68
CA SER A 50 7.49 1.01 -17.51
C SER A 50 6.25 1.16 -16.64
N VAL A 51 5.33 2.01 -17.08
CA VAL A 51 4.01 2.12 -16.47
C VAL A 51 3.22 0.89 -16.86
N VAL A 52 2.92 0.04 -15.88
CA VAL A 52 2.21 -1.22 -16.10
C VAL A 52 1.06 -1.31 -15.12
N SER A 53 -0.06 -1.86 -15.60
CA SER A 53 -1.24 -2.11 -14.79
C SER A 53 -1.74 -3.50 -15.14
N PHE A 54 -1.85 -4.35 -14.12
CA PHE A 54 -2.46 -5.66 -14.26
C PHE A 54 -3.84 -5.65 -13.61
N MET A 55 -4.75 -6.45 -14.17
CA MET A 55 -5.99 -6.77 -13.47
C MET A 55 -5.68 -7.89 -12.47
N PRO A 56 -6.06 -7.76 -11.18
CA PRO A 56 -5.96 -8.87 -10.24
C PRO A 56 -6.69 -10.10 -10.80
N SER A 57 -6.17 -11.30 -10.50
CA SER A 57 -6.89 -12.54 -10.81
C SER A 57 -8.26 -12.50 -10.13
N ARG A 58 -9.31 -12.90 -10.86
CA ARG A 58 -10.69 -12.93 -10.35
C ARG A 58 -10.85 -13.91 -9.17
N GLU A 59 -9.92 -14.85 -9.03
CA GLU A 59 -9.89 -15.85 -7.97
C GLU A 59 -9.22 -15.33 -6.67
N SER A 60 -8.58 -14.16 -6.72
CA SER A 60 -8.05 -13.53 -5.51
C SER A 60 -9.18 -12.88 -4.70
N SER A 61 -9.43 -13.39 -3.50
CA SER A 61 -10.29 -12.69 -2.55
C SER A 61 -9.56 -11.45 -2.06
N SER A 62 -10.13 -10.28 -2.31
CA SER A 62 -9.63 -9.05 -1.72
C SER A 62 -10.01 -9.03 -0.24
N PRO A 63 -9.09 -8.67 0.67
CA PRO A 63 -9.43 -8.55 2.09
C PRO A 63 -10.55 -7.53 2.30
N GLU A 64 -11.38 -7.74 3.34
CA GLU A 64 -12.46 -6.81 3.68
C GLU A 64 -11.88 -5.51 4.28
N ILE A 65 -11.63 -4.52 3.41
CA ILE A 65 -11.06 -3.22 3.80
C ILE A 65 -11.94 -2.50 4.83
N GLY A 66 -13.26 -2.55 4.69
CA GLY A 66 -14.20 -1.81 5.54
C GLY A 66 -14.05 -2.11 7.04
N PRO A 67 -14.19 -3.38 7.48
CA PRO A 67 -13.92 -3.80 8.85
C PRO A 67 -12.53 -3.41 9.35
N MET A 68 -11.48 -3.66 8.56
CA MET A 68 -10.09 -3.32 8.92
C MET A 68 -9.92 -1.82 9.17
N MET A 69 -10.45 -0.99 8.26
CA MET A 69 -10.37 0.46 8.37
C MET A 69 -11.14 0.99 9.59
N ARG A 70 -12.33 0.45 9.89
CA ARG A 70 -13.08 0.84 11.09
C ARG A 70 -12.30 0.55 12.37
N ALA A 71 -11.67 -0.62 12.47
CA ALA A 71 -10.83 -0.97 13.61
C ALA A 71 -9.60 -0.05 13.71
N ALA A 72 -8.94 0.24 12.59
CA ALA A 72 -7.77 1.11 12.55
C ALA A 72 -8.11 2.56 12.94
N ILE A 73 -9.25 3.11 12.51
CA ILE A 73 -9.73 4.44 12.92
C ILE A 73 -9.96 4.50 14.44
N ALA A 74 -10.62 3.49 15.01
CA ALA A 74 -10.82 3.40 16.45
C ALA A 74 -9.48 3.30 17.19
N GLY A 75 -8.55 2.48 16.70
CA GLY A 75 -7.20 2.35 17.25
C GLY A 75 -6.43 3.68 17.20
N ARG A 76 -6.51 4.42 16.09
CA ARG A 76 -5.89 5.73 15.94
C ARG A 76 -6.43 6.76 16.92
N ALA A 77 -7.74 6.75 17.20
CA ALA A 77 -8.34 7.66 18.18
C ALA A 77 -7.86 7.38 19.62
N ALA A 78 -7.54 6.12 19.93
CA ALA A 78 -7.01 5.69 21.22
C ALA A 78 -5.48 5.78 21.34
N THR A 79 -4.77 6.09 20.25
CA THR A 79 -3.30 6.08 20.20
C THR A 79 -2.74 7.50 20.15
N THR A 80 -1.72 7.76 20.97
CA THR A 80 -0.95 9.01 20.87
C THR A 80 0.10 8.87 19.78
N GLY A 81 -0.03 9.63 18.69
CA GLY A 81 0.92 9.60 17.58
C GLY A 81 2.26 10.22 17.96
N ARG A 82 3.33 9.73 17.34
CA ARG A 82 4.69 10.26 17.50
C ARG A 82 5.11 11.07 16.27
N ALA A 83 6.11 11.93 16.44
CA ALA A 83 6.75 12.58 15.30
C ALA A 83 7.45 11.53 14.43
N THR A 84 7.35 11.67 13.12
CA THR A 84 8.06 10.83 12.14
C THR A 84 8.79 11.69 11.12
N ARG A 85 9.86 11.13 10.55
CA ARG A 85 10.58 11.72 9.41
C ARG A 85 9.99 11.29 8.06
N VAL A 86 9.00 10.40 8.06
CA VAL A 86 8.29 10.00 6.84
C VAL A 86 7.33 11.13 6.46
N ALA A 87 7.76 11.97 5.53
CA ALA A 87 6.92 13.02 4.95
C ALA A 87 5.78 12.40 4.13
N ALA A 88 4.58 12.97 4.24
CA ALA A 88 3.38 12.43 3.62
C ALA A 88 3.43 12.48 2.08
N GLU A 89 4.26 13.35 1.51
CA GLU A 89 4.51 13.53 0.09
C GLU A 89 5.36 12.38 -0.49
N VAL A 90 6.30 11.83 0.29
CA VAL A 90 7.10 10.68 -0.16
C VAL A 90 6.24 9.42 -0.27
N LEU A 91 5.12 9.37 0.47
CA LEU A 91 4.13 8.29 0.35
C LEU A 91 3.30 8.35 -0.94
N ASP A 92 3.57 9.33 -1.81
CA ASP A 92 3.05 9.42 -3.17
C ASP A 92 4.13 9.15 -4.23
N ASP A 93 5.41 8.99 -3.85
CA ASP A 93 6.51 8.67 -4.76
C ASP A 93 6.47 7.18 -5.15
N PRO A 94 6.26 6.84 -6.43
CA PRO A 94 6.20 5.44 -6.89
C PRO A 94 7.47 4.64 -6.59
N ALA A 95 8.65 5.28 -6.64
CA ALA A 95 9.92 4.60 -6.38
C ALA A 95 10.06 4.23 -4.90
N PHE A 96 9.66 5.13 -4.00
CA PHE A 96 9.61 4.81 -2.57
C PHE A 96 8.57 3.73 -2.27
N LEU A 97 7.37 3.83 -2.86
CA LEU A 97 6.30 2.88 -2.64
C LEU A 97 6.66 1.46 -3.10
N TRP A 98 7.50 1.33 -4.14
CA TRP A 98 8.10 0.06 -4.53
C TRP A 98 9.01 -0.52 -3.43
N ALA A 99 9.87 0.30 -2.81
CA ALA A 99 10.69 -0.16 -1.69
C ALA A 99 9.82 -0.54 -0.47
N ALA A 100 8.78 0.28 -0.19
CA ALA A 100 7.88 0.07 0.94
C ALA A 100 7.10 -1.25 0.83
N GLN A 101 6.57 -1.61 -0.34
CA GLN A 101 5.82 -2.86 -0.49
C GLN A 101 6.67 -4.12 -0.27
N LEU A 102 7.97 -4.09 -0.63
CA LEU A 102 8.87 -5.23 -0.44
C LEU A 102 9.12 -5.51 1.05
N ALA A 103 9.14 -4.46 1.86
CA ALA A 103 9.36 -4.56 3.30
C ALA A 103 8.07 -4.65 4.12
N LEU A 104 6.91 -4.38 3.50
CA LEU A 104 5.59 -4.44 4.12
C LEU A 104 4.67 -5.40 3.35
N PRO A 105 5.06 -6.69 3.19
CA PRO A 105 4.29 -7.65 2.41
C PRO A 105 2.88 -7.82 2.99
N GLY A 106 1.88 -7.96 2.11
CA GLY A 106 0.48 -8.13 2.49
C GLY A 106 -0.20 -6.87 3.04
N THR A 107 0.47 -5.71 3.00
CA THR A 107 -0.09 -4.45 3.51
C THR A 107 -0.86 -3.71 2.43
N ILE A 108 -2.12 -3.38 2.73
CA ILE A 108 -3.01 -2.57 1.90
C ILE A 108 -2.75 -1.10 2.21
N ARG A 109 -2.56 -0.28 1.17
CA ARG A 109 -2.37 1.16 1.30
C ARG A 109 -3.63 1.92 0.88
N LEU A 110 -4.08 2.83 1.73
CA LEU A 110 -5.24 3.67 1.47
C LEU A 110 -4.91 5.14 1.70
N ARG A 111 -5.51 6.01 0.90
CA ARG A 111 -5.69 7.42 1.27
C ARG A 111 -7.09 7.59 1.81
N TYR A 112 -7.19 8.15 3.01
CA TYR A 112 -8.48 8.41 3.66
C TYR A 112 -8.46 9.75 4.39
N SER A 113 -9.52 10.53 4.22
CA SER A 113 -9.70 11.84 4.83
C SER A 113 -11.06 11.86 5.53
N ALA A 114 -11.06 11.94 6.87
CA ALA A 114 -12.30 12.06 7.65
C ALA A 114 -12.91 13.47 7.55
N THR A 115 -12.06 14.49 7.39
CA THR A 115 -12.42 15.88 7.11
C THR A 115 -11.71 16.34 5.83
N ARG A 116 -12.08 17.48 5.24
CA ARG A 116 -11.43 18.00 4.01
C ARG A 116 -9.98 18.47 4.20
N GLU A 117 -9.47 18.51 5.44
CA GLU A 117 -8.22 19.21 5.76
C GLU A 117 -7.04 18.29 6.11
N VAL A 118 -7.27 17.05 6.57
CA VAL A 118 -6.16 16.10 6.87
C VAL A 118 -6.45 14.72 6.28
N ALA A 119 -5.77 14.40 5.18
CA ALA A 119 -5.77 13.07 4.58
C ALA A 119 -4.64 12.21 5.17
N GLY A 120 -5.01 11.15 5.89
CA GLY A 120 -4.08 10.15 6.39
C GLY A 120 -3.68 9.16 5.30
N ARG A 121 -2.41 8.73 5.31
CA ARG A 121 -1.89 7.64 4.48
C ARG A 121 -1.87 6.38 5.33
N TRP A 122 -2.85 5.52 5.11
CA TRP A 122 -3.10 4.34 5.91
C TRP A 122 -2.43 3.11 5.31
N PHE A 123 -1.94 2.27 6.21
CA PHE A 123 -1.36 0.96 5.94
C PHE A 123 -2.12 -0.04 6.80
N LEU A 124 -2.78 -1.01 6.19
CA LEU A 124 -3.59 -2.01 6.87
C LEU A 124 -3.11 -3.40 6.52
N HIS A 125 -2.98 -4.28 7.51
CA HIS A 125 -2.62 -5.67 7.29
C HIS A 125 -3.76 -6.60 7.76
N PRO A 126 -4.04 -7.74 7.07
CA PRO A 126 -5.15 -8.64 7.43
C PRO A 126 -5.11 -9.21 8.85
N ASP A 127 -3.95 -9.19 9.53
CA ASP A 127 -3.83 -9.59 10.94
C ASP A 127 -4.30 -8.53 11.95
N GLY A 128 -4.84 -7.41 11.46
CA GLY A 128 -5.32 -6.30 12.27
C GLY A 128 -4.25 -5.26 12.61
N SER A 129 -3.00 -5.44 12.16
CA SER A 129 -1.98 -4.40 12.28
C SER A 129 -2.25 -3.23 11.34
N TRP A 130 -2.00 -2.01 11.81
CA TRP A 130 -2.23 -0.80 11.05
C TRP A 130 -1.22 0.29 11.39
N ALA A 131 -1.02 1.20 10.44
CA ALA A 131 -0.33 2.46 10.66
C ALA A 131 -0.97 3.57 9.84
N VAL A 132 -0.85 4.81 10.30
CA VAL A 132 -1.23 5.99 9.53
C VAL A 132 -0.23 7.11 9.71
N VAL A 133 0.18 7.72 8.59
CA VAL A 133 0.94 8.96 8.55
C VAL A 133 0.00 10.11 8.21
N GLU A 134 -0.10 11.06 9.13
CA GLU A 134 -0.87 12.30 8.99
C GLU A 134 0.11 13.48 8.87
N SER A 135 -0.18 14.44 8.00
CA SER A 135 0.55 15.72 7.98
C SER A 135 0.12 16.55 9.20
N ASP A 136 1.07 17.13 9.91
CA ASP A 136 0.78 18.14 10.94
C ASP A 136 0.67 19.55 10.33
N VAL A 137 0.09 20.47 11.10
CA VAL A 137 -0.11 21.88 10.71
C VAL A 137 1.19 22.66 10.51
N ALA A 138 2.31 22.17 11.03
CA ALA A 138 3.64 22.76 10.90
C ALA A 138 4.45 22.15 9.73
N GLY A 139 3.85 21.24 8.94
CA GLY A 139 4.48 20.57 7.81
C GLY A 139 5.30 19.31 8.16
N GLY A 140 5.31 18.89 9.42
CA GLY A 140 5.87 17.62 9.87
C GLY A 140 4.92 16.44 9.69
N GLY A 141 5.43 15.22 9.87
CA GLY A 141 4.62 14.00 9.85
C GLY A 141 4.34 13.48 11.26
N ARG A 142 3.11 13.05 11.52
CA ARG A 142 2.74 12.27 12.71
C ARG A 142 2.41 10.85 12.32
N LEU A 143 3.00 9.89 13.04
CA LEU A 143 2.80 8.47 12.83
C LEU A 143 2.04 7.87 14.01
N TYR A 144 0.99 7.13 13.68
CA TYR A 144 0.20 6.32 14.60
C TYR A 144 0.28 4.87 14.12
N GLU A 145 0.39 3.92 15.03
CA GLU A 145 0.37 2.50 14.68
C GLU A 145 -0.24 1.65 15.80
N GLY A 146 -0.69 0.46 15.44
CA GLY A 146 -1.23 -0.52 16.39
C GLY A 146 -1.29 -1.92 15.78
N GLY A 147 -1.50 -2.91 16.64
CA GLY A 147 -1.50 -4.33 16.28
C GLY A 147 -0.16 -5.02 16.58
N THR A 148 0.02 -6.21 16.03
CA THR A 148 1.17 -7.09 16.35
C THR A 148 2.40 -6.79 15.49
N ARG A 149 2.22 -6.21 14.30
CA ARG A 149 3.31 -5.78 13.42
C ARG A 149 3.57 -4.29 13.58
N PRO A 150 4.83 -3.86 13.73
CA PRO A 150 5.19 -2.45 13.84
C PRO A 150 5.27 -1.81 12.44
N LEU A 151 4.14 -1.76 11.72
CA LEU A 151 4.09 -1.31 10.31
C LEU A 151 4.65 0.11 10.13
N GLY A 152 4.41 1.00 11.09
CA GLY A 152 4.92 2.36 11.06
C GLY A 152 6.43 2.41 11.26
N SER A 153 6.94 1.66 12.24
CA SER A 153 8.39 1.58 12.47
C SER A 153 9.12 0.93 11.30
N ASN A 154 8.53 -0.09 10.68
CA ASN A 154 9.06 -0.71 9.47
C ASN A 154 9.08 0.29 8.29
N LEU A 155 8.04 1.11 8.13
CA LEU A 155 8.01 2.17 7.12
C LEU A 155 9.15 3.19 7.32
N GLU A 156 9.43 3.58 8.57
CA GLU A 156 10.56 4.47 8.91
C GLU A 156 11.91 3.81 8.58
N ALA A 157 12.08 2.52 8.87
CA ALA A 157 13.29 1.77 8.52
C ALA A 157 13.51 1.68 7.00
N VAL A 158 12.44 1.48 6.24
CA VAL A 158 12.48 1.47 4.77
C VAL A 158 12.85 2.84 4.23
N MET A 159 12.28 3.92 4.78
CA MET A 159 12.64 5.29 4.41
C MET A 159 14.13 5.54 4.62
N ALA A 160 14.67 5.17 5.78
CA ALA A 160 16.08 5.33 6.08
C ALA A 160 16.96 4.56 5.10
N SER A 161 16.63 3.30 4.80
CA SER A 161 17.35 2.47 3.82
C SER A 161 17.25 3.02 2.40
N TRP A 162 16.06 3.44 1.98
CA TRP A 162 15.84 3.99 0.63
C TRP A 162 16.63 5.29 0.42
N LEU A 163 16.65 6.17 1.43
CA LEU A 163 17.45 7.39 1.39
C LEU A 163 18.96 7.10 1.39
N SER A 164 19.45 6.17 2.24
CA SER A 164 20.88 5.83 2.30
C SER A 164 21.38 5.17 1.01
N ASN A 165 20.50 4.48 0.29
CA ASN A 165 20.78 3.91 -1.03
C ASN A 165 20.61 4.91 -2.19
N GLY A 166 20.38 6.20 -1.91
CA GLY A 166 20.29 7.25 -2.92
C GLY A 166 18.98 7.27 -3.69
N ARG A 167 17.86 6.95 -3.02
CA ARG A 167 16.50 6.98 -3.58
C ARG A 167 16.37 6.11 -4.84
N PRO A 168 16.68 4.80 -4.76
CA PRO A 168 16.67 3.95 -5.93
C PRO A 168 15.30 3.90 -6.61
N GLY A 169 15.30 4.13 -7.92
CA GLY A 169 14.18 3.85 -8.80
C GLY A 169 14.10 2.38 -9.17
N LEU A 170 12.98 1.98 -9.78
CA LEU A 170 12.64 0.58 -10.08
C LEU A 170 13.75 -0.20 -10.83
N ARG A 171 14.46 0.43 -11.77
CA ARG A 171 15.55 -0.19 -12.57
C ARG A 171 16.75 -0.69 -11.78
N ARG A 172 16.96 -0.14 -10.57
CA ARG A 172 18.04 -0.58 -9.69
C ARG A 172 17.70 -1.90 -9.01
N TYR A 173 16.43 -2.25 -8.95
CA TYR A 173 16.00 -3.53 -8.44
C TYR A 173 16.16 -4.61 -9.52
N GLY A 174 16.49 -5.81 -9.07
CA GLY A 174 16.40 -7.01 -9.88
C GLY A 174 15.75 -8.15 -9.13
N LEU A 175 15.51 -9.24 -9.84
CA LEU A 175 14.87 -10.43 -9.33
C LEU A 175 15.72 -11.64 -9.69
N THR A 176 15.86 -12.49 -8.70
CA THR A 176 16.32 -13.86 -8.82
C THR A 176 15.14 -14.78 -8.56
N VAL A 177 14.94 -15.75 -9.44
CA VAL A 177 13.95 -16.81 -9.29
C VAL A 177 14.67 -18.14 -9.22
N THR A 178 14.38 -18.92 -8.18
CA THR A 178 14.78 -20.32 -8.05
C THR A 178 13.54 -21.19 -7.84
N PRO A 179 13.66 -22.52 -7.92
CA PRO A 179 12.55 -23.41 -7.56
C PRO A 179 12.08 -23.27 -6.11
N GLN A 180 12.90 -22.69 -5.22
CA GLN A 180 12.61 -22.56 -3.79
C GLN A 180 12.11 -21.17 -3.40
N ALA A 181 12.56 -20.12 -4.08
CA ALA A 181 12.28 -18.75 -3.66
C ALA A 181 12.41 -17.74 -4.80
N ASN A 182 11.70 -16.63 -4.63
CA ASN A 182 11.88 -15.41 -5.41
C ASN A 182 12.57 -14.38 -4.52
N VAL A 183 13.71 -13.84 -4.98
CA VAL A 183 14.52 -12.88 -4.21
C VAL A 183 14.68 -11.61 -5.02
N VAL A 184 14.08 -10.52 -4.55
CA VAL A 184 14.32 -9.18 -5.07
C VAL A 184 15.61 -8.65 -4.45
N TRP A 185 16.43 -7.98 -5.24
CA TRP A 185 17.70 -7.41 -4.77
C TRP A 185 17.88 -6.00 -5.32
N LEU A 186 18.66 -5.19 -4.62
CA LEU A 186 19.04 -3.84 -5.02
C LEU A 186 20.47 -3.84 -5.56
N ASP A 187 20.64 -3.32 -6.78
CA ASP A 187 21.89 -3.22 -7.56
C ASP A 187 22.57 -4.55 -7.91
N ASP A 188 22.77 -5.45 -6.96
CA ASP A 188 23.48 -6.72 -7.14
C ASP A 188 22.77 -7.88 -6.39
N PRO A 189 22.71 -9.11 -6.97
CA PRO A 189 22.10 -10.27 -6.32
C PRO A 189 22.71 -10.70 -4.97
N GLY A 190 23.96 -10.32 -4.67
CA GLY A 190 24.62 -10.56 -3.39
C GLY A 190 24.48 -9.40 -2.39
N GLY A 191 23.80 -8.32 -2.78
CA GLY A 191 23.61 -7.12 -1.98
C GLY A 191 22.37 -7.15 -1.09
N HIS A 192 21.77 -5.98 -0.88
CA HIS A 192 20.54 -5.87 -0.11
C HIS A 192 19.38 -6.54 -0.84
N SER A 193 18.66 -7.44 -0.15
CA SER A 193 17.66 -8.29 -0.77
C SER A 193 16.44 -8.56 0.12
N TRP A 194 15.33 -8.94 -0.53
CA TRP A 194 14.06 -9.31 0.07
C TRP A 194 13.56 -10.60 -0.56
N THR A 195 13.19 -11.58 0.26
CA THR A 195 12.51 -12.80 -0.19
C THR A 195 11.02 -12.55 -0.27
N LEU A 196 10.39 -12.91 -1.40
CA LEU A 196 8.95 -12.78 -1.64
C LEU A 196 8.16 -13.99 -1.13
#